data_AF-A0A933SMD2-F1
#
_entry.id   AF-A0A933SMD2-F1
#
_cell.length_a   1.000
_cell.length_b   1.000
_cell.length_c   1.000
_cell.angle_alpha   90.00
_cell.angle_beta   90.00
_cell.angle_gamma   90.00
#
_symmetry.space_group_name_H-M   'P 1'
#
loop_
_entity.id
_entity.type
_entity.pdbx_description
1 polymer ?
#
loop_
_entity_poly.entity_id
_entity_poly.type
_entity_poly.pdbx_seq_one_letter_code
_entity_poly.pdbx_strand_id
1 'polypeptide(L)'
;MSTVTFDTLAYARKLKSAGFTQEQAEVQAEAQKDMLAEILDSSLATKGDIASVKGDIGRLEKEILVLKWMTGFMLAGVLSLILKAFFVK
;
A
#
# COMPACT_ATOMS: atom_id res chain seq x y z
N MET A 1 -11.71 7.16 2.40
CA MET A 1 -10.97 6.52 3.52
C MET A 1 -11.97 5.67 4.28
N SER A 2 -11.59 4.49 4.78
CA SER A 2 -12.45 3.77 5.72
C SER A 2 -12.25 4.44 7.07
N THR A 3 -13.14 5.35 7.44
CA THR A 3 -13.05 6.08 8.69
C THR A 3 -13.29 5.09 9.83
N VAL A 4 -12.26 4.78 10.62
CA VAL A 4 -12.46 4.08 11.89
C VAL A 4 -13.10 5.11 12.83
N THR A 5 -14.41 5.00 13.04
CA THR A 5 -15.12 5.91 13.94
C THR A 5 -14.92 5.46 15.38
N PHE A 6 -14.18 6.25 16.14
CA PHE A 6 -14.07 6.09 17.58
C PHE A 6 -15.23 6.82 18.27
N ASP A 7 -16.12 6.06 18.92
CA ASP A 7 -17.24 6.60 19.68
C ASP A 7 -16.79 6.98 21.10
N THR A 8 -16.42 8.24 21.26
CA THR A 8 -15.98 8.81 22.55
C THR A 8 -17.05 8.70 23.62
N LEU A 9 -18.33 8.81 23.27
CA LEU A 9 -19.43 8.77 24.22
C LEU A 9 -19.66 7.35 24.75
N ALA A 10 -19.66 6.35 23.86
CA ALA A 10 -19.76 4.95 24.26
C ALA A 10 -18.56 4.53 25.14
N TYR A 11 -17.36 5.02 24.80
CA TYR A 11 -16.15 4.77 25.58
C TYR A 11 -16.20 5.41 26.98
N ALA A 12 -16.56 6.70 27.07
CA ALA A 12 -16.72 7.39 28.35
C ALA A 12 -17.78 6.72 29.24
N ARG A 13 -18.90 6.26 28.67
CA ARG A 13 -19.93 5.49 29.41
C ARG A 13 -19.37 4.20 29.99
N LYS A 14 -18.52 3.49 29.23
CA LYS A 14 -17.82 2.29 29.73
C LYS A 14 -16.92 2.63 30.91
N LEU A 15 -16.14 3.69 30.83
CA LEU A 15 -15.28 4.13 31.93
C LEU A 15 -16.09 4.49 33.18
N LYS A 16 -17.19 5.22 33.02
CA LYS A 16 -18.12 5.51 34.12
C LYS A 16 -18.69 4.23 34.75
N SER A 17 -19.07 3.23 33.95
CA SER A 17 -19.53 1.94 34.49
C SER A 17 -18.43 1.15 35.22
N ALA A 18 -17.16 1.44 34.93
CA ALA A 18 -16.00 0.86 35.61
C ALA A 18 -15.58 1.64 36.87
N GLY A 19 -16.33 2.68 37.26
CA GLY A 19 -16.09 3.46 38.49
C GLY A 19 -15.31 4.76 38.30
N PHE A 20 -15.03 5.17 37.07
CA PHE A 20 -14.41 6.47 36.79
C PHE A 20 -15.42 7.60 36.99
N THR A 21 -14.95 8.77 37.44
CA THR A 21 -15.78 9.98 37.46
C THR A 21 -16.10 10.40 36.02
N GLN A 22 -17.15 11.21 35.87
CA GLN A 22 -17.52 11.73 34.55
C GLN A 22 -16.36 12.51 33.91
N GLU A 23 -15.71 13.37 34.67
CA GLU A 23 -14.59 14.20 34.21
C GLU A 23 -13.40 13.34 33.76
N GLN A 24 -13.06 12.29 34.53
CA GLN A 24 -12.00 11.35 34.14
C GLN A 24 -12.35 10.57 32.86
N ALA A 25 -13.61 10.12 32.75
CA ALA A 25 -14.08 9.36 31.61
C ALA A 25 -14.08 10.20 30.32
N GLU A 26 -14.49 11.46 30.41
CA GLU A 26 -14.51 12.40 29.29
C GLU A 26 -13.08 12.76 28.85
N VAL A 27 -12.20 13.13 29.79
CA VAL A 27 -10.79 13.46 29.48
C VAL A 27 -10.07 12.27 28.83
N GLN A 28 -10.29 11.06 29.31
CA GLN A 28 -9.65 9.87 28.74
C GLN A 28 -10.21 9.52 27.36
N ALA A 29 -11.51 9.73 27.13
CA ALA A 29 -12.12 9.53 25.82
C ALA A 29 -11.60 10.53 24.78
N GLU A 30 -11.44 11.80 25.17
CA GLU A 30 -10.89 12.86 24.32
C GLU A 30 -9.42 12.56 23.98
N ALA A 31 -8.58 12.32 24.99
CA ALA A 31 -7.16 12.04 24.79
C ALA A 31 -6.92 10.81 23.89
N GLN A 32 -7.75 9.77 24.03
CA GLN A 32 -7.61 8.57 23.21
C GLN A 32 -8.09 8.79 21.76
N LYS A 33 -9.13 9.61 21.55
CA LYS A 33 -9.57 10.03 20.22
C LYS A 33 -8.46 10.79 19.49
N ASP A 34 -7.83 11.75 20.16
CA ASP A 34 -6.78 12.59 19.55
C ASP A 34 -5.55 11.76 19.19
N MET A 35 -5.10 10.88 20.10
CA MET A 35 -4.00 9.95 19.83
C MET A 35 -4.33 9.01 18.65
N LEU A 36 -5.55 8.46 18.60
CA LEU A 36 -5.97 7.60 17.49
C LEU A 36 -6.04 8.37 16.18
N ALA A 37 -6.53 9.60 16.18
CA ALA A 37 -6.55 10.45 14.99
C ALA A 37 -5.13 10.67 14.45
N GLU A 38 -4.17 11.00 15.32
CA GLU A 38 -2.77 11.22 14.95
C GLU A 38 -2.11 9.94 14.38
N ILE A 39 -2.34 8.78 15.00
CA ILE A 39 -1.78 7.49 14.53
C ILE A 39 -2.38 7.11 13.17
N LEU A 40 -3.69 7.27 13.01
CA LEU A 40 -4.38 6.92 11.76
C LEU A 40 -3.94 7.81 10.60
N ASP A 41 -3.61 9.08 10.86
CA ASP A 41 -3.14 10.03 9.84
C ASP A 41 -1.66 9.82 9.48
N SER A 42 -0.83 9.41 10.45
CA SER A 42 0.63 9.31 10.29
C SER A 42 1.14 7.94 9.82
N SER A 43 0.42 6.84 10.06
CA SER A 43 0.97 5.48 9.91
C SER A 43 0.33 4.60 8.84
N LEU A 44 -0.79 5.04 8.24
CA LEU A 44 -1.55 4.23 7.31
C LEU A 44 -1.39 4.71 5.87
N ALA A 45 -0.75 3.89 5.04
CA ALA A 45 -0.84 4.05 3.59
C ALA A 45 -2.32 4.07 3.17
N THR A 46 -2.73 5.11 2.46
CA THR A 46 -4.11 5.25 2.04
C THR A 46 -4.43 4.23 0.95
N LYS A 47 -5.73 3.96 0.74
CA LYS A 47 -6.18 3.16 -0.42
C LYS A 47 -5.70 3.77 -1.75
N GLY A 48 -5.53 5.10 -1.80
CA GLY A 48 -5.00 5.81 -2.96
C GLY A 48 -3.53 5.46 -3.22
N ASP A 49 -2.70 5.45 -2.18
CA ASP A 49 -1.28 5.12 -2.27
C ASP A 49 -1.10 3.68 -2.79
N ILE A 50 -1.88 2.73 -2.26
CA ILE A 50 -1.87 1.34 -2.71
C ILE A 50 -2.30 1.23 -4.19
N ALA A 51 -3.33 1.99 -4.59
CA ALA A 51 -3.79 2.01 -5.98
C ALA A 51 -2.72 2.60 -6.92
N SER A 52 -2.02 3.65 -6.49
CA SER A 52 -0.90 4.23 -7.23
C SER A 52 0.23 3.22 -7.41
N VAL A 53 0.68 2.58 -6.33
CA VAL A 53 1.74 1.57 -6.37
C VAL A 53 1.35 0.39 -7.27
N LYS A 54 0.09 -0.07 -7.21
CA LYS A 54 -0.40 -1.12 -8.09
C LYS A 54 -0.39 -0.69 -9.56
N GLY A 55 -0.71 0.58 -9.84
CA GLY A 55 -0.61 1.17 -11.17
C GLY A 55 0.82 1.18 -11.69
N ASP A 56 1.77 1.64 -10.87
CA ASP A 56 3.19 1.68 -11.22
C ASP A 56 3.76 0.28 -11.46
N ILE A 57 3.40 -0.70 -10.62
CA ILE A 57 3.76 -2.11 -10.83
C ILE A 57 3.23 -2.60 -12.18
N GLY A 58 1.94 -2.36 -12.48
CA GLY A 58 1.35 -2.77 -13.75
C GLY A 58 1.99 -2.09 -14.97
N ARG A 59 2.53 -0.88 -14.83
CA ARG A 59 3.33 -0.22 -15.88
C ARG A 59 4.68 -0.92 -16.06
N LEU A 60 5.40 -1.18 -14.98
CA LEU A 60 6.69 -1.87 -15.00
C LEU A 60 6.57 -3.28 -15.58
N GLU A 61 5.52 -4.03 -15.25
CA GLU A 61 5.27 -5.36 -15.84
C GLU A 61 5.17 -5.33 -17.36
N LYS A 62 4.52 -4.30 -17.92
CA LYS A 62 4.41 -4.12 -19.38
C LYS A 62 5.74 -3.75 -20.00
N GLU A 63 6.50 -2.84 -19.39
CA GLU A 63 7.83 -2.45 -19.86
C GLU A 63 8.79 -3.66 -19.84
N ILE A 64 8.74 -4.46 -18.77
CA ILE A 64 9.52 -5.71 -18.65
C ILE A 64 9.11 -6.73 -19.72
N LEU A 65 7.81 -6.86 -20.02
CA LEU A 65 7.35 -7.77 -21.07
C LEU A 65 7.92 -7.39 -22.44
N VAL A 66 7.89 -6.09 -22.79
CA VAL A 66 8.48 -5.58 -24.03
C VAL A 66 9.97 -5.85 -24.07
N LEU A 67 10.68 -5.55 -22.98
CA LEU A 67 12.11 -5.82 -22.87
C LEU A 67 12.44 -7.30 -23.08
N LYS A 68 11.68 -8.22 -22.47
CA LYS A 68 11.87 -9.68 -22.62
C LYS A 68 11.76 -10.11 -24.09
N TRP A 69 10.77 -9.59 -24.83
CA TRP A 69 10.62 -9.88 -26.25
C TRP A 69 11.77 -9.30 -27.08
N MET A 70 12.16 -8.05 -26.83
CA MET A 70 13.30 -7.43 -27.51
C MET A 70 14.59 -8.22 -27.31
N THR A 71 14.88 -8.66 -26.07
CA THR A 71 16.02 -9.51 -25.77
C THR A 71 15.93 -10.85 -26.52
N GLY A 72 14.75 -11.47 -26.57
CA GLY A 72 14.52 -12.69 -27.33
C GLY A 72 14.82 -12.52 -28.83
N PHE A 73 14.33 -11.45 -29.44
CA PHE A 73 14.61 -11.13 -30.85
C PHE A 73 16.08 -10.83 -31.10
N MET A 74 16.75 -10.09 -30.21
CA MET A 74 18.20 -9.85 -30.31
C MET A 74 18.99 -11.15 -30.25
N LEU A 75 18.68 -12.03 -29.29
CA LEU A 75 19.35 -13.33 -29.17
C LEU A 75 19.13 -14.21 -30.41
N ALA A 76 17.90 -14.25 -30.93
CA ALA A 76 17.60 -14.96 -32.18
C ALA A 76 18.36 -14.39 -33.38
N GLY A 77 18.47 -13.06 -33.46
CA GLY A 77 19.26 -12.37 -34.48
C GLY A 77 20.74 -12.75 -34.42
N VAL A 78 21.36 -12.70 -33.24
CA VAL A 78 22.75 -13.10 -33.04
C VAL A 78 22.95 -14.58 -33.39
N LEU A 79 22.06 -15.46 -32.93
CA LEU A 79 22.10 -16.89 -33.27
C LEU A 79 22.02 -17.13 -34.78
N SER A 80 21.17 -16.37 -35.49
CA SER A 80 21.05 -16.50 -36.95
C SER A 80 22.35 -16.14 -37.69
N LEU A 81 23.08 -15.13 -37.22
CA LEU A 81 24.37 -14.72 -37.77
C LEU A 81 25.44 -15.79 -37.52
N ILE A 82 25.47 -16.37 -36.31
CA ILE A 82 26.38 -17.47 -35.98
C ILE A 82 26.09 -18.68 -36.89
N LEU A 83 24.83 -19.08 -37.03
CA LEU A 83 24.46 -20.20 -37.89
C LEU A 83 24.88 -19.96 -39.35
N LYS A 84 24.64 -18.75 -39.88
CA LYS A 84 25.06 -18.39 -41.23
C LYS A 84 26.57 -18.40 -41.39
N ALA A 85 27.33 -17.88 -40.43
CA ALA A 85 28.79 -17.79 -40.53
C ALA A 85 29.50 -19.16 -40.48
N PHE A 86 28.97 -20.11 -39.70
CA PHE A 86 29.64 -21.38 -39.45
C PHE A 86 29.06 -22.58 -40.20
N PHE A 87 27.77 -22.56 -40.57
CA PHE A 87 27.08 -23.72 -41.14
C PHE A 87 26.54 -23.50 -42.56
N VAL A 88 26.45 -22.25 -43.02
CA VAL A 88 26.04 -21.93 -44.39
C VAL A 88 27.25 -21.43 -45.14
N LYS A 89 27.95 -22.35 -45.81
CA LYS A 89 29.05 -22.05 -46.73
C LYS A 89 28.53 -21.65 -48.10
#